data_AF-A0A3S1NDY4-F1
#
_entry.id   AF-A0A3S1NDY4-F1
#
_cell.length_a   1.000
_cell.length_b   1.000
_cell.length_c   1.000
_cell.angle_alpha   90.00
_cell.angle_beta   90.00
_cell.angle_gamma   90.00
#
_symmetry.space_group_name_H-M   'P 1'
#
loop_
_entity.id
_entity.type
_entity.pdbx_description
1 polymer ?
#
loop_
_entity_poly.entity_id
_entity_poly.type
_entity_poly.pdbx_seq_one_letter_code
_entity_poly.pdbx_strand_id
1 'polypeptide(L)'
;DYTLLKSPYPDQTLVHVHADAGELGRVYRPALAINASPSAFVEGFSKRKSAAAPAWAGETVKLHAAYLDWSTPPETGPGSVQMGPIMNYLEKVLPDDAILTNGAGNYATWVHRFHRSRRFGTQAAPTSGSMGYGTPAAVAAKALHPECEVIAFAGDGCFLMNGQEFATAVQYDLPIIVIVVNNGIYGTIRMHQE
;
A
#
# COMPACT_ATOMS: atom_id res chain seq x y z
N ASP A 1 17.42 -1.77 19.47
CA ASP A 1 18.01 -2.35 18.23
C ASP A 1 17.22 -3.56 17.77
N TYR A 2 16.77 -3.56 16.53
CA TYR A 2 16.21 -4.74 15.86
C TYR A 2 17.21 -5.24 14.82
N THR A 3 17.29 -6.56 14.64
CA THR A 3 18.13 -7.18 13.61
C THR A 3 17.25 -7.71 12.48
N LEU A 4 17.76 -7.69 11.26
CA LEU A 4 17.10 -8.31 10.12
C LEU A 4 17.19 -9.84 10.21
N LEU A 5 16.21 -10.54 9.62
CA LEU A 5 16.26 -11.99 9.48
C LEU A 5 17.46 -12.37 8.59
N LYS A 6 18.32 -13.28 9.06
CA LYS A 6 19.40 -13.84 8.24
C LYS A 6 18.84 -14.70 7.11
N SER A 7 19.44 -14.56 5.93
CA SER A 7 19.15 -15.37 4.76
C SER A 7 20.36 -16.27 4.42
N PRO A 8 20.15 -17.52 3.97
CA PRO A 8 18.85 -18.18 3.85
C PRO A 8 18.36 -18.80 5.17
N TYR A 9 19.22 -18.94 6.18
CA TYR A 9 18.89 -19.57 7.47
C TYR A 9 18.70 -18.50 8.56
N PRO A 10 17.47 -18.26 9.01
CA PRO A 10 17.19 -17.30 10.06
C PRO A 10 17.63 -17.85 11.43
N ASP A 11 18.12 -16.98 12.33
CA ASP A 11 18.48 -17.40 13.70
C ASP A 11 17.26 -17.80 14.54
N GLN A 12 16.11 -17.18 14.25
CA GLN A 12 14.81 -17.43 14.88
C GLN A 12 14.06 -18.55 14.17
N THR A 13 13.23 -19.27 14.93
CA THR A 13 12.29 -20.25 14.39
C THR A 13 11.29 -19.58 13.46
N LEU A 14 11.43 -19.82 12.16
CA LEU A 14 10.53 -19.30 11.13
C LEU A 14 9.48 -20.35 10.76
N VAL A 15 8.21 -20.01 10.93
CA VAL A 15 7.07 -20.73 10.33
C VAL A 15 6.62 -19.91 9.13
N HIS A 16 6.63 -20.49 7.93
CA HIS A 16 6.26 -19.82 6.69
C HIS A 16 5.00 -20.46 6.11
N VAL A 17 3.94 -19.66 5.99
CA VAL A 17 2.65 -20.05 5.41
C VAL A 17 2.48 -19.31 4.09
N HIS A 18 2.27 -20.04 3.00
CA HIS A 18 2.04 -19.44 1.69
C HIS A 18 1.20 -20.34 0.78
N ALA A 19 0.36 -19.74 -0.07
CA ALA A 19 -0.54 -20.48 -0.96
C ALA A 19 0.19 -21.13 -2.14
N ASP A 20 1.24 -20.48 -2.64
CA ASP A 20 2.14 -21.02 -3.66
C ASP A 20 3.28 -21.82 -2.99
N ALA A 21 3.44 -23.08 -3.41
CA ALA A 21 4.50 -23.95 -2.94
C ALA A 21 5.91 -23.50 -3.39
N GLY A 22 6.01 -22.75 -4.48
CA GLY A 22 7.27 -22.21 -4.99
C GLY A 22 7.86 -21.08 -4.16
N GLU A 23 7.05 -20.38 -3.37
CA GLU A 23 7.51 -19.32 -2.45
C GLU A 23 8.08 -19.89 -1.14
N LEU A 24 7.69 -21.10 -0.77
CA LEU A 24 8.13 -21.74 0.46
C LEU A 24 9.62 -22.09 0.39
N GLY A 25 10.43 -21.38 1.17
CA GLY A 25 11.88 -21.55 1.17
C GLY A 25 12.60 -20.78 0.07
N ARG A 26 11.92 -19.90 -0.68
CA ARG A 26 12.52 -19.13 -1.79
C ARG A 26 13.61 -18.16 -1.33
N VAL A 27 13.36 -17.42 -0.24
CA VAL A 27 14.31 -16.43 0.33
C VAL A 27 14.86 -16.89 1.69
N TYR A 28 13.97 -17.39 2.55
CA TYR A 28 14.31 -17.87 3.90
C TYR A 28 13.85 -19.31 4.04
N ARG A 29 14.74 -20.18 4.54
CA ARG A 29 14.45 -21.58 4.87
C ARG A 29 13.68 -21.63 6.20
N PRO A 30 12.39 -21.97 6.18
CA PRO A 30 11.61 -22.06 7.41
C PRO A 30 11.91 -23.36 8.16
N ALA A 31 11.73 -23.36 9.47
CA ALA A 31 11.68 -24.58 10.27
C ALA A 31 10.40 -25.38 9.97
N LEU A 32 9.32 -24.69 9.60
CA LEU A 32 8.06 -25.30 9.16
C LEU A 32 7.48 -24.52 7.98
N ALA A 33 7.31 -25.21 6.86
CA ALA A 33 6.63 -24.68 5.68
C ALA A 33 5.20 -25.23 5.62
N ILE A 34 4.21 -24.37 5.43
CA ILE A 34 2.80 -24.74 5.33
C ILE A 34 2.25 -24.19 4.02
N ASN A 35 1.87 -25.09 3.11
CA ASN A 35 1.23 -24.71 1.87
C ASN A 35 -0.28 -24.59 2.07
N ALA A 36 -0.75 -23.36 2.28
CA ALA A 36 -2.16 -23.07 2.54
C ALA A 36 -2.49 -21.62 2.15
N SER A 37 -3.74 -21.38 1.75
CA SER A 37 -4.25 -20.02 1.63
C SER A 37 -4.35 -19.37 3.02
N PRO A 38 -4.21 -18.03 3.13
CA PRO A 38 -4.36 -17.34 4.42
C PRO A 38 -5.69 -17.66 5.12
N SER A 39 -6.79 -17.71 4.37
CA SER A 39 -8.12 -18.03 4.92
C SER A 39 -8.19 -19.44 5.50
N ALA A 40 -7.75 -20.45 4.75
CA ALA A 40 -7.77 -21.84 5.22
C ALA A 40 -6.84 -22.05 6.43
N PHE A 41 -5.68 -21.37 6.43
CA PHE A 41 -4.76 -21.39 7.56
C PHE A 41 -5.42 -20.82 8.81
N VAL A 42 -5.97 -19.60 8.75
CA VAL A 42 -6.63 -18.96 9.91
C VAL A 42 -7.83 -19.77 10.41
N GLU A 43 -8.63 -20.34 9.50
CA GLU A 43 -9.76 -21.19 9.86
C GLU A 43 -9.34 -22.41 10.70
N GLY A 44 -8.23 -23.06 10.32
CA GLY A 44 -7.65 -24.18 11.07
C GLY A 44 -7.24 -23.85 12.51
N PHE A 45 -6.98 -22.57 12.82
CA PHE A 45 -6.65 -22.09 14.16
C PHE A 45 -7.79 -21.37 14.87
N SER A 46 -8.91 -21.09 14.19
CA SER A 46 -10.03 -20.27 14.71
C SER A 46 -10.60 -20.74 16.05
N LYS A 47 -10.58 -22.05 16.31
CA LYS A 47 -11.09 -22.66 17.55
C LYS A 47 -10.02 -22.84 18.64
N ARG A 48 -8.74 -22.57 18.33
CA ARG A 48 -7.66 -22.69 19.31
C ARG A 48 -7.57 -21.42 20.14
N LYS A 49 -7.68 -21.56 21.46
CA LYS A 49 -7.39 -20.48 22.40
C LYS A 49 -5.89 -20.46 22.69
N SER A 50 -5.30 -19.27 22.70
CA SER A 50 -3.95 -19.12 23.24
C SER A 50 -3.95 -19.47 24.72
N ALA A 51 -2.92 -20.18 25.18
CA ALA A 51 -2.77 -20.55 26.59
C ALA A 51 -2.39 -19.34 27.46
N ALA A 52 -1.80 -18.30 26.88
CA ALA A 52 -1.41 -17.07 27.56
C ALA A 52 -1.37 -15.88 26.58
N ALA A 53 -1.33 -14.66 27.14
CA ALA A 53 -0.98 -13.48 26.36
C ALA A 53 0.48 -13.59 25.86
N PRO A 54 0.81 -13.05 24.67
CA PRO A 54 2.19 -12.99 24.23
C PRO A 54 3.05 -12.18 25.21
N ALA A 55 4.28 -12.62 25.47
CA ALA A 55 5.22 -11.92 26.37
C ALA A 55 5.49 -10.46 25.94
N TRP A 56 5.25 -10.15 24.68
CA TRP A 56 5.46 -8.83 24.06
C TRP A 56 4.18 -7.98 23.95
N ALA A 57 3.06 -8.38 24.57
CA ALA A 57 1.78 -7.67 24.44
C ALA A 57 1.86 -6.17 24.78
N GLY A 58 2.59 -5.80 25.84
CA GLY A 58 2.80 -4.40 26.21
C GLY A 58 3.67 -3.63 25.21
N GLU A 59 4.62 -4.30 24.57
CA GLU A 59 5.48 -3.70 23.56
C GLU A 59 4.71 -3.44 22.26
N THR A 60 3.77 -4.32 21.89
CA THR A 60 2.87 -4.10 20.74
C THR A 60 2.10 -2.80 20.86
N VAL A 61 1.61 -2.45 22.06
CA VAL A 61 0.87 -1.19 22.27
C VAL A 61 1.79 0.01 21.99
N LYS A 62 3.03 -0.02 22.47
CA LYS A 62 4.01 1.05 22.22
C LYS A 62 4.37 1.16 20.75
N LEU A 63 4.67 0.03 20.09
CA LEU A 63 5.02 0.01 18.68
C LEU A 63 3.85 0.44 17.79
N HIS A 64 2.63 0.08 18.16
CA HIS A 64 1.43 0.55 17.48
C HIS A 64 1.26 2.07 17.64
N ALA A 65 1.45 2.62 18.85
CA ALA A 65 1.42 4.07 19.06
C ALA A 65 2.51 4.79 18.24
N ALA A 66 3.73 4.26 18.18
CA ALA A 66 4.80 4.80 17.35
C ALA A 66 4.47 4.74 15.84
N TYR A 67 3.81 3.67 15.38
CA TYR A 67 3.30 3.59 14.01
C TYR A 67 2.23 4.64 13.74
N LEU A 68 1.27 4.85 14.66
CA LEU A 68 0.21 5.84 14.51
C LEU A 68 0.78 7.27 14.45
N ASP A 69 1.78 7.57 15.28
CA ASP A 69 2.50 8.84 15.26
C ASP A 69 3.24 9.04 13.93
N TRP A 70 4.05 8.05 13.52
CA TRP A 70 4.80 8.10 12.25
C TRP A 70 3.91 8.17 10.99
N SER A 71 2.73 7.59 11.05
CA SER A 71 1.71 7.61 9.98
C SER A 71 0.71 8.75 10.12
N THR A 72 0.96 9.72 11.00
CA THR A 72 0.16 10.95 11.06
C THR A 72 0.63 11.91 9.96
N PRO A 73 -0.28 12.41 9.09
CA PRO A 73 0.11 13.33 8.02
C PRO A 73 0.66 14.65 8.58
N PRO A 74 1.80 15.16 8.08
CA PRO A 74 2.36 16.42 8.55
C PRO A 74 1.48 17.60 8.17
N GLU A 75 1.22 18.53 9.10
CA GLU A 75 0.36 19.69 8.82
C GLU A 75 1.02 20.70 7.86
N THR A 76 2.34 20.78 7.88
CA THR A 76 3.13 21.70 7.07
C THR A 76 4.32 21.01 6.41
N GLY A 77 4.86 21.66 5.39
CA GLY A 77 5.90 21.16 4.52
C GLY A 77 6.31 22.24 3.52
N PRO A 78 7.31 21.95 2.68
CA PRO A 78 7.81 22.90 1.70
C PRO A 78 6.75 23.23 0.63
N GLY A 79 6.76 24.49 0.18
CA GLY A 79 5.85 24.98 -0.87
C GLY A 79 4.50 25.48 -0.35
N SER A 80 3.63 25.90 -1.27
CA SER A 80 2.29 26.42 -0.93
C SER A 80 1.24 25.32 -0.80
N VAL A 81 1.44 24.18 -1.47
CA VAL A 81 0.52 23.04 -1.42
C VAL A 81 0.96 22.08 -0.32
N GLN A 82 0.09 21.90 0.68
CA GLN A 82 0.35 21.06 1.83
C GLN A 82 -0.36 19.72 1.66
N MET A 83 0.40 18.66 1.34
CA MET A 83 -0.17 17.33 1.08
C MET A 83 -0.72 16.64 2.33
N GLY A 84 -0.16 16.89 3.52
CA GLY A 84 -0.67 16.24 4.73
C GLY A 84 -2.11 16.66 5.10
N PRO A 85 -2.47 17.96 5.06
CA PRO A 85 -3.87 18.39 5.17
C PRO A 85 -4.79 17.77 4.10
N ILE A 86 -4.31 17.56 2.88
CA ILE A 86 -5.07 16.89 1.81
C ILE A 86 -5.31 15.42 2.18
N MET A 87 -4.28 14.68 2.61
CA MET A 87 -4.43 13.29 3.06
C MET A 87 -5.37 13.19 4.28
N ASN A 88 -5.26 14.11 5.24
CA ASN A 88 -6.16 14.18 6.39
C ASN A 88 -7.62 14.44 5.97
N TYR A 89 -7.84 15.26 4.94
CA TYR A 89 -9.17 15.48 4.39
C TYR A 89 -9.71 14.20 3.73
N LEU A 90 -8.91 13.56 2.87
CA LEU A 90 -9.29 12.30 2.21
C LEU A 90 -9.62 11.20 3.24
N GLU A 91 -8.82 11.03 4.29
CA GLU A 91 -9.11 10.06 5.35
C GLU A 91 -10.46 10.32 6.06
N LYS A 92 -10.92 11.57 6.12
CA LYS A 92 -12.21 11.92 6.74
C LYS A 92 -13.41 11.70 5.82
N VAL A 93 -13.25 11.90 4.52
CA VAL A 93 -14.38 11.95 3.58
C VAL A 93 -14.53 10.71 2.71
N LEU A 94 -13.45 9.96 2.50
CA LEU A 94 -13.51 8.78 1.64
C LEU A 94 -14.29 7.64 2.32
N PRO A 95 -15.19 6.99 1.58
CA PRO A 95 -15.85 5.78 2.06
C PRO A 95 -14.84 4.65 2.24
N ASP A 96 -15.19 3.67 3.07
CA ASP A 96 -14.30 2.55 3.41
C ASP A 96 -13.97 1.61 2.23
N ASP A 97 -14.75 1.70 1.15
CA ASP A 97 -14.54 1.00 -0.13
C ASP A 97 -14.00 1.89 -1.25
N ALA A 98 -13.53 3.11 -0.94
CA ALA A 98 -12.81 3.92 -1.92
C ALA A 98 -11.58 3.16 -2.42
N ILE A 99 -11.39 3.10 -3.75
CA ILE A 99 -10.27 2.42 -4.39
C ILE A 99 -9.20 3.45 -4.74
N LEU A 100 -8.00 3.25 -4.19
CA LEU A 100 -6.85 4.08 -4.49
C LEU A 100 -5.94 3.36 -5.47
N THR A 101 -5.53 4.06 -6.53
CA THR A 101 -4.54 3.54 -7.48
C THR A 101 -3.32 4.43 -7.51
N ASN A 102 -2.15 3.85 -7.75
CA ASN A 102 -0.92 4.62 -7.87
C ASN A 102 0.09 3.94 -8.79
N GLY A 103 0.97 4.73 -9.41
CA GLY A 103 2.19 4.21 -10.01
C GLY A 103 3.35 4.19 -9.01
N ALA A 104 4.57 4.11 -9.54
CA ALA A 104 5.80 4.22 -8.75
C ALA A 104 6.36 5.65 -8.72
N GLY A 105 6.88 6.06 -7.56
CA GLY A 105 7.56 7.34 -7.34
C GLY A 105 7.39 7.82 -5.90
N ASN A 106 8.13 8.86 -5.51
CA ASN A 106 8.09 9.39 -4.14
C ASN A 106 6.68 9.77 -3.66
N TYR A 107 5.83 10.24 -4.59
CA TYR A 107 4.44 10.61 -4.28
C TYR A 107 3.61 9.41 -3.75
N ALA A 108 3.97 8.17 -4.09
CA ALA A 108 3.28 6.98 -3.59
C ALA A 108 3.40 6.84 -2.06
N THR A 109 4.41 7.48 -1.44
CA THR A 109 4.53 7.58 0.01
C THR A 109 3.30 8.24 0.64
N TRP A 110 2.67 9.21 -0.05
CA TRP A 110 1.47 9.85 0.48
C TRP A 110 0.34 8.82 0.69
N VAL A 111 0.14 7.93 -0.27
CA VAL A 111 -0.84 6.84 -0.16
C VAL A 111 -0.35 5.81 0.86
N HIS A 112 0.85 5.26 0.67
CA HIS A 112 1.30 4.10 1.46
C HIS A 112 1.60 4.40 2.93
N ARG A 113 1.86 5.67 3.29
CA ARG A 113 2.11 6.08 4.68
C ARG A 113 0.86 6.63 5.37
N PHE A 114 0.02 7.37 4.65
CA PHE A 114 -1.01 8.19 5.26
C PHE A 114 -2.44 7.75 4.94
N HIS A 115 -2.66 6.88 3.96
CA HIS A 115 -3.96 6.25 3.76
C HIS A 115 -4.10 4.99 4.61
N ARG A 116 -5.21 4.83 5.31
CA ARG A 116 -5.53 3.62 6.08
C ARG A 116 -6.51 2.77 5.29
N SER A 117 -6.05 1.66 4.71
CA SER A 117 -6.93 0.72 4.03
C SER A 117 -7.91 0.07 5.01
N ARG A 118 -9.21 0.19 4.74
CA ARG A 118 -10.28 -0.29 5.63
C ARG A 118 -10.95 -1.56 5.12
N ARG A 119 -10.76 -1.88 3.85
CA ARG A 119 -11.24 -3.10 3.20
C ARG A 119 -10.14 -3.72 2.35
N PHE A 120 -10.21 -5.04 2.20
CA PHE A 120 -9.31 -5.77 1.31
C PHE A 120 -9.61 -5.41 -0.15
N GLY A 121 -8.57 -5.31 -0.98
CA GLY A 121 -8.72 -5.10 -2.42
C GLY A 121 -9.03 -3.65 -2.84
N THR A 122 -8.91 -2.67 -1.94
CA THR A 122 -9.16 -1.25 -2.26
C THR A 122 -7.90 -0.47 -2.66
N GLN A 123 -6.83 -1.18 -3.03
CA GLN A 123 -5.63 -0.57 -3.61
C GLN A 123 -5.17 -1.34 -4.85
N ALA A 124 -4.89 -0.62 -5.93
CA ALA A 124 -4.23 -1.17 -7.13
C ALA A 124 -2.92 -0.42 -7.41
N ALA A 125 -1.79 -1.11 -7.22
CA ALA A 125 -0.45 -0.56 -7.39
C ALA A 125 0.51 -1.59 -8.00
N PRO A 126 1.58 -1.16 -8.70
CA PRO A 126 2.51 -2.07 -9.36
C PRO A 126 3.50 -2.68 -8.36
N THR A 127 3.63 -4.01 -8.38
CA THR A 127 4.71 -4.73 -7.67
C THR A 127 6.07 -4.58 -8.36
N SER A 128 6.06 -4.36 -9.68
CA SER A 128 7.26 -4.19 -10.51
C SER A 128 7.93 -2.82 -10.41
N GLY A 129 7.30 -1.87 -9.70
CA GLY A 129 7.76 -0.48 -9.68
C GLY A 129 7.47 0.29 -10.98
N SER A 130 6.50 -0.14 -11.78
CA SER A 130 6.14 0.55 -13.03
C SER A 130 5.60 1.96 -12.76
N MET A 131 6.19 2.94 -13.43
CA MET A 131 5.60 4.28 -13.53
C MET A 131 4.35 4.25 -14.43
N GLY A 132 3.47 5.25 -14.30
CA GLY A 132 2.28 5.40 -15.15
C GLY A 132 1.14 4.39 -14.92
N TYR A 133 1.24 3.48 -13.94
CA TYR A 133 0.22 2.47 -13.68
C TYR A 133 -1.11 3.04 -13.12
N GLY A 134 -1.04 4.11 -12.32
CA GLY A 134 -2.19 4.59 -11.54
C GLY A 134 -3.43 4.95 -12.36
N THR A 135 -3.29 5.81 -13.39
CA THR A 135 -4.41 6.28 -14.20
C THR A 135 -5.16 5.14 -14.94
N PRO A 136 -4.49 4.26 -15.70
CA PRO A 136 -5.18 3.12 -16.33
C PRO A 136 -5.79 2.16 -15.31
N ALA A 137 -5.14 1.94 -14.17
CA ALA A 137 -5.72 1.13 -13.11
C ALA A 137 -7.01 1.74 -12.54
N ALA A 138 -7.10 3.07 -12.42
CA ALA A 138 -8.32 3.74 -11.96
C ALA A 138 -9.46 3.61 -12.96
N VAL A 139 -9.18 3.72 -14.26
CA VAL A 139 -10.19 3.49 -15.31
C VAL A 139 -10.75 2.07 -15.21
N ALA A 140 -9.87 1.07 -15.11
CA ALA A 140 -10.30 -0.33 -14.94
C ALA A 140 -11.08 -0.55 -13.63
N ALA A 141 -10.60 0.02 -12.51
CA ALA A 141 -11.26 -0.11 -11.22
C ALA A 141 -12.67 0.50 -11.23
N LYS A 142 -12.85 1.69 -11.83
CA LYS A 142 -14.16 2.35 -11.92
C LYS A 142 -15.12 1.59 -12.83
N ALA A 143 -14.62 0.98 -13.91
CA ALA A 143 -15.44 0.12 -14.77
C ALA A 143 -15.93 -1.15 -14.04
N LEU A 144 -15.08 -1.76 -13.19
CA LEU A 144 -15.43 -2.96 -12.43
C LEU A 144 -16.26 -2.66 -11.17
N HIS A 145 -16.09 -1.48 -10.59
CA HIS A 145 -16.70 -1.03 -9.35
C HIS A 145 -17.34 0.35 -9.53
N PRO A 146 -18.43 0.45 -10.32
CA PRO A 146 -19.03 1.74 -10.69
C PRO A 146 -19.52 2.57 -9.49
N GLU A 147 -19.93 1.89 -8.41
CA GLU A 147 -20.43 2.52 -7.18
C GLU A 147 -19.32 3.02 -6.25
N CYS A 148 -18.07 2.57 -6.42
CA CYS A 148 -16.97 2.97 -5.54
C CYS A 148 -16.35 4.29 -5.98
N GLU A 149 -15.92 5.11 -5.02
CA GLU A 149 -15.06 6.27 -5.30
C GLU A 149 -13.68 5.77 -5.76
N VAL A 150 -13.14 6.30 -6.86
CA VAL A 150 -11.87 5.81 -7.42
C VAL A 150 -10.91 6.97 -7.63
N ILE A 151 -9.77 6.90 -6.94
CA ILE A 151 -8.77 7.97 -6.94
C ILE A 151 -7.42 7.44 -7.40
N ALA A 152 -6.92 7.99 -8.51
CA ALA A 152 -5.54 7.78 -8.97
C ALA A 152 -4.62 8.85 -8.38
N PHE A 153 -3.63 8.43 -7.59
CA PHE A 153 -2.46 9.24 -7.28
C PHE A 153 -1.40 9.06 -8.35
N ALA A 154 -0.88 10.17 -8.86
CA ALA A 154 0.22 10.19 -9.81
C ALA A 154 1.19 11.33 -9.50
N GLY A 155 2.48 11.12 -9.74
CA GLY A 155 3.40 12.24 -9.98
C GLY A 155 3.18 12.79 -11.39
N ASP A 156 3.58 14.02 -11.65
CA ASP A 156 3.60 14.63 -12.98
C ASP A 156 4.20 13.70 -14.05
N GLY A 157 5.37 13.14 -13.78
CA GLY A 157 6.04 12.20 -14.68
C GLY A 157 5.29 10.89 -14.91
N CYS A 158 4.59 10.38 -13.89
CA CYS A 158 3.73 9.20 -14.06
C CYS A 158 2.49 9.52 -14.88
N PHE A 159 1.88 10.68 -14.64
CA PHE A 159 0.72 11.12 -15.39
C PHE A 159 1.07 11.40 -16.86
N LEU A 160 2.25 11.93 -17.15
CA LEU A 160 2.70 12.13 -18.53
C LEU A 160 2.86 10.84 -19.33
N MET A 161 3.14 9.70 -18.68
CA MET A 161 3.30 8.43 -19.39
C MET A 161 1.99 7.89 -19.93
N ASN A 162 0.92 7.91 -19.11
CA ASN A 162 -0.35 7.26 -19.41
C ASN A 162 -1.59 8.13 -19.14
N GLY A 163 -1.42 9.46 -19.06
CA GLY A 163 -2.50 10.40 -18.77
C GLY A 163 -3.53 10.50 -19.89
N GLN A 164 -3.18 10.09 -21.12
CA GLN A 164 -4.12 9.95 -22.23
C GLN A 164 -5.28 9.00 -21.92
N GLU A 165 -5.10 8.07 -20.98
CA GLU A 165 -6.16 7.14 -20.55
C GLU A 165 -7.34 7.88 -19.88
N PHE A 166 -7.15 9.13 -19.46
CA PHE A 166 -8.24 9.99 -19.03
C PHE A 166 -9.28 10.21 -20.13
N ALA A 167 -8.87 10.21 -21.41
CA ALA A 167 -9.80 10.27 -22.54
C ALA A 167 -10.70 9.03 -22.59
N THR A 168 -10.17 7.84 -22.26
CA THR A 168 -10.96 6.60 -22.10
C THR A 168 -11.96 6.77 -20.97
N ALA A 169 -11.55 7.31 -19.82
CA ALA A 169 -12.46 7.55 -18.70
C ALA A 169 -13.65 8.42 -19.09
N VAL A 170 -13.40 9.49 -19.85
CA VAL A 170 -14.44 10.38 -20.39
C VAL A 170 -15.32 9.66 -21.42
N GLN A 171 -14.71 8.92 -22.35
CA GLN A 171 -15.44 8.22 -23.41
C GLN A 171 -16.43 7.18 -22.87
N TYR A 172 -16.12 6.54 -21.75
CA TYR A 172 -16.94 5.48 -21.16
C TYR A 172 -17.71 5.93 -19.92
N ASP A 173 -17.81 7.24 -19.67
CA ASP A 173 -18.51 7.82 -18.50
C ASP A 173 -18.06 7.19 -17.16
N LEU A 174 -16.74 7.05 -16.99
CA LEU A 174 -16.11 6.48 -15.80
C LEU A 174 -15.55 7.62 -14.93
N PRO A 175 -16.31 8.13 -13.93
CA PRO A 175 -15.90 9.30 -13.16
C PRO A 175 -14.81 8.93 -12.16
N ILE A 176 -13.55 9.02 -12.60
CA ILE A 176 -12.36 8.88 -11.76
C ILE A 176 -11.84 10.24 -11.30
N ILE A 177 -11.20 10.27 -10.14
CA ILE A 177 -10.44 11.44 -9.67
C ILE A 177 -8.96 11.16 -9.87
N VAL A 178 -8.22 12.10 -10.47
CA VAL A 178 -6.76 12.00 -10.58
C VAL A 178 -6.11 13.13 -9.78
N ILE A 179 -5.31 12.76 -8.77
CA ILE A 179 -4.49 13.68 -7.99
C ILE A 179 -3.06 13.65 -8.53
N VAL A 180 -2.69 14.71 -9.24
CA VAL A 180 -1.33 14.88 -9.78
C VAL A 180 -0.47 15.67 -8.80
N VAL A 181 0.47 14.98 -8.15
CA VAL A 181 1.51 15.58 -7.30
C VAL A 181 2.61 16.13 -8.21
N ASN A 182 2.41 17.37 -8.66
CA ASN A 182 3.31 18.04 -9.59
C ASN A 182 4.42 18.78 -8.84
N ASN A 183 5.64 18.25 -8.90
CA ASN A 183 6.85 18.89 -8.34
C ASN A 183 7.86 19.26 -9.44
N GLY A 184 7.54 19.06 -10.72
CA GLY A 184 8.38 19.37 -11.86
C GLY A 184 9.61 18.48 -12.03
N ILE A 185 9.72 17.37 -11.27
CA ILE A 185 10.92 16.52 -11.24
C ILE A 185 10.60 15.03 -11.00
N TYR A 186 11.47 14.15 -11.48
CA TYR A 186 11.47 12.75 -11.05
C TYR A 186 12.14 12.61 -9.68
N GLY A 187 11.40 12.88 -8.60
CA GLY A 187 11.94 13.00 -7.24
C GLY A 187 12.76 11.79 -6.76
N THR A 188 12.33 10.56 -7.03
CA THR A 188 13.08 9.34 -6.64
C THR A 188 14.43 9.27 -7.35
N ILE A 189 14.46 9.64 -8.63
CA ILE A 189 15.68 9.63 -9.44
C ILE A 189 16.67 10.68 -8.92
N ARG A 190 16.16 11.89 -8.63
CA ARG A 190 16.98 12.97 -8.09
C ARG A 190 17.65 12.60 -6.77
N MET A 191 16.92 11.94 -5.86
CA MET A 191 17.45 11.47 -4.57
C MET A 191 18.59 10.45 -4.70
N HIS A 192 18.72 9.73 -5.82
CA HIS A 192 19.81 8.78 -6.04
C HIS A 192 20.99 9.38 -6.82
N GLN A 193 20.83 10.59 -7.36
CA GLN A 193 21.89 11.31 -8.07
C GLN A 193 22.72 12.22 -7.15
N GLU A 194 22.16 12.58 -5.99
CA GLU A 194 22.78 13.41 -4.94
C GLU A 194 23.34 12.53 -3.83
#